data_AF-A0A127SG88-F1
#
_entry.id   AF-A0A127SG88-F1
#
_cell.length_a   1.000
_cell.length_b   1.000
_cell.length_c   1.000
_cell.angle_alpha   90.00
_cell.angle_beta   90.00
_cell.angle_gamma   90.00
#
_symmetry.space_group_name_H-M   'P 1'
#
loop_
_entity.id
_entity.type
_entity.pdbx_description
1 polymer ?
#
loop_
_entity_poly.entity_id
_entity_poly.type
_entity_poly.pdbx_seq_one_letter_code
_entity_poly.pdbx_strand_id
1 'polypeptide(L)'
;MKKHIKLLTIGTLLLGGLTGCNDFLDREPLDKVIPEKYFASESDLAAYTINAYPFETVTDAYGINFFGKDNDTDNQASGDS
;
A
#
# COMPACT_ATOMS: atom_id res chain seq x y z
N MET A 1 -9.95 57.89 13.42
CA MET A 1 -9.81 57.31 12.07
C MET A 1 -8.72 56.23 11.98
N LYS A 2 -7.41 56.55 12.13
CA LYS A 2 -6.31 55.56 12.05
C LYS A 2 -6.38 54.40 13.07
N LYS A 3 -6.97 54.63 14.26
CA LYS A 3 -7.13 53.61 15.31
C LYS A 3 -8.14 52.52 14.94
N HIS A 4 -9.23 52.88 14.26
CA HIS A 4 -10.28 51.93 13.86
C HIS A 4 -9.84 51.06 12.67
N ILE A 5 -8.98 51.61 11.79
CA ILE A 5 -8.33 50.86 10.71
C ILE A 5 -7.41 49.75 11.26
N LYS A 6 -6.61 50.05 12.29
CA LYS A 6 -5.77 49.05 12.97
C LYS A 6 -6.59 47.98 13.69
N LEU A 7 -7.73 48.36 14.28
CA LEU A 7 -8.62 47.43 14.97
C LEU A 7 -9.32 46.47 13.99
N LEU A 8 -9.72 46.99 12.82
CA LEU A 8 -10.31 46.19 11.74
C LEU A 8 -9.34 45.18 11.15
N THR A 9 -8.06 45.53 11.01
CA THR A 9 -7.03 44.63 10.45
C THR A 9 -6.66 43.48 11.38
N ILE A 10 -6.75 43.68 12.70
CA ILE A 10 -6.51 42.60 13.68
C ILE A 10 -7.70 41.63 13.72
N GLY A 11 -8.92 42.15 13.58
CA GLY A 11 -10.13 41.33 13.55
C GLY A 11 -10.20 40.38 12.36
N THR A 12 -9.79 40.83 11.17
CA THR A 12 -9.81 39.98 9.96
C THR A 12 -8.75 38.87 9.98
N LEU A 13 -7.60 39.10 10.63
CA LEU A 13 -6.55 38.07 10.77
C LEU A 13 -6.96 36.93 11.71
N LEU A 14 -7.72 37.22 12.77
CA LEU A 14 -8.20 36.23 13.73
C LEU A 14 -9.34 35.36 13.17
N LEU A 15 -10.20 35.90 12.30
CA LEU A 15 -11.28 35.12 11.68
C LEU A 15 -10.78 34.22 10.53
N GLY A 16 -9.71 34.60 9.82
CA GLY A 16 -9.16 33.81 8.71
C GLY A 16 -8.39 32.55 9.15
N GLY A 17 -7.92 32.48 10.40
CA GLY A 17 -7.19 31.32 10.93
C GLY A 17 -8.08 30.17 11.38
N LEU A 18 -9.38 30.41 11.58
CA LEU A 18 -10.34 29.40 12.06
C LEU A 18 -11.05 28.65 10.92
N THR A 19 -10.93 29.13 9.68
CA THR A 19 -11.37 28.40 8.49
C THR A 19 -10.23 27.50 7.99
N GLY A 20 -9.73 26.62 8.87
CA GLY A 20 -8.84 25.55 8.46
C GLY A 20 -9.56 24.63 7.48
N CYS A 21 -8.91 24.28 6.37
CA CYS A 21 -9.46 23.39 5.37
C CYS A 21 -9.70 22.01 6.02
N ASN A 22 -10.97 21.59 6.13
CA ASN A 22 -11.38 20.33 6.77
C ASN A 22 -10.94 19.07 5.99
N ASP A 23 -10.23 19.23 4.88
CA ASP A 23 -9.79 18.15 3.97
C ASP A 23 -8.75 17.18 4.60
N PHE A 24 -8.23 17.49 5.79
CA PHE A 24 -7.33 16.61 6.54
C PHE A 24 -8.02 15.70 7.56
N LEU A 25 -9.30 15.92 7.88
CA LEU A 25 -9.99 15.16 8.93
C LEU A 25 -10.65 13.88 8.40
N ASP A 26 -10.91 13.80 7.10
CA ASP A 26 -11.57 12.66 6.44
C ASP A 26 -10.67 11.98 5.39
N ARG A 27 -9.35 11.97 5.61
CA ARG A 27 -8.45 11.27 4.71
C ARG A 27 -8.46 9.77 5.04
N GLU A 28 -8.98 8.98 4.12
CA GLU A 28 -8.86 7.52 4.19
C GLU A 28 -7.38 7.12 4.30
N PRO A 29 -7.05 6.10 5.11
CA PRO A 29 -5.68 5.66 5.29
C PRO A 29 -5.09 5.22 3.95
N LEU A 30 -4.05 5.94 3.48
CA LEU A 30 -3.36 5.69 2.21
C LEU A 30 -2.72 4.29 2.14
N ASP A 31 -2.45 3.71 3.31
CA ASP A 31 -1.80 2.41 3.47
C ASP A 31 -2.82 1.26 3.44
N LYS A 32 -4.12 1.55 3.57
CA LYS A 32 -5.14 0.52 3.41
C LYS A 32 -5.59 0.50 1.98
N VAL A 33 -5.34 -0.63 1.33
CA VAL A 33 -5.95 -0.87 0.05
C VAL A 33 -7.43 -1.19 0.28
N ILE A 34 -8.27 -0.27 -0.19
CA ILE A 34 -9.71 -0.30 0.00
C ILE A 34 -10.28 -1.33 -0.99
N PRO A 35 -11.16 -2.25 -0.57
CA PRO A 35 -11.69 -3.31 -1.44
C PRO A 35 -12.30 -2.80 -2.75
N GLU A 36 -12.88 -1.59 -2.74
CA GLU A 36 -13.50 -0.93 -3.89
C GLU A 36 -12.53 -0.61 -5.04
N LYS A 37 -11.23 -0.55 -4.75
CA LYS A 37 -10.16 -0.31 -5.74
C LYS A 37 -9.38 -1.58 -6.09
N TYR A 38 -9.63 -2.70 -5.40
CA TYR A 38 -8.75 -3.87 -5.34
C TYR A 38 -8.91 -4.89 -6.48
N PHE A 39 -9.66 -4.55 -7.53
CA PHE A 39 -9.89 -5.42 -8.70
C PHE A 39 -10.03 -4.62 -10.00
N ALA A 40 -9.36 -3.46 -10.09
CA ALA A 40 -9.45 -2.59 -11.26
C ALA A 40 -8.42 -2.96 -12.35
N SER A 41 -7.37 -3.70 -11.99
CA SER A 41 -6.30 -4.13 -12.89
C SER A 41 -5.87 -5.58 -12.63
N GLU A 42 -5.19 -6.18 -13.61
CA GLU A 42 -4.59 -7.52 -13.48
C GLU A 42 -3.61 -7.60 -12.30
N SER A 43 -2.82 -6.55 -12.08
CA SER A 43 -1.89 -6.47 -10.96
C SER A 43 -2.59 -6.55 -9.60
N ASP A 44 -3.79 -5.99 -9.47
CA ASP A 44 -4.54 -6.04 -8.22
C ASP A 44 -5.02 -7.46 -7.93
N LEU A 45 -5.52 -8.16 -8.96
CA LEU A 45 -5.91 -9.56 -8.85
C LEU A 45 -4.72 -10.46 -8.50
N ALA A 46 -3.56 -10.23 -9.13
CA ALA A 46 -2.34 -10.96 -8.80
C ALA A 46 -1.92 -10.74 -7.34
N ALA A 47 -1.89 -9.48 -6.89
CA ALA A 47 -1.56 -9.14 -5.51
C ALA A 47 -2.54 -9.76 -4.50
N TYR A 48 -3.84 -9.70 -4.77
CA TYR A 48 -4.87 -10.37 -3.94
C TYR A 48 -4.63 -11.87 -3.84
N THR A 49 -4.37 -12.53 -4.98
CA THR A 49 -4.20 -13.99 -5.03
C THR A 49 -2.92 -14.43 -4.31
N ILE A 50 -1.83 -13.67 -4.45
CA ILE A 50 -0.58 -13.92 -3.70
C ILE A 50 -0.83 -13.80 -2.19
N ASN A 51 -1.54 -12.77 -1.74
CA ASN A 51 -1.84 -12.58 -0.33
C ASN A 51 -2.79 -13.66 0.23
N ALA A 52 -3.65 -14.24 -0.58
CA ALA A 52 -4.57 -15.31 -0.16
C ALA A 52 -3.87 -16.65 0.12
N TYR A 53 -2.69 -16.88 -0.49
CA TYR A 53 -1.92 -18.13 -0.34
C TYR A 53 -0.49 -17.84 0.16
N PRO A 54 -0.30 -17.34 1.39
CA PRO A 54 1.01 -16.88 1.89
C PRO A 54 1.95 -18.04 2.31
N PHE A 55 1.69 -19.26 1.86
CA PHE A 55 2.47 -20.44 2.22
C PHE A 55 3.29 -20.93 1.04
N GLU A 56 4.52 -21.39 1.30
CA GLU A 56 5.30 -22.12 0.31
C GLU A 56 4.66 -23.48 0.04
N THR A 57 4.36 -23.79 -1.22
CA THR A 57 3.82 -25.10 -1.65
C THR A 57 4.91 -26.16 -1.78
N VAL A 58 6.16 -25.73 -1.99
CA VAL A 58 7.35 -26.57 -2.13
C VAL A 58 8.41 -26.12 -1.13
N THR A 59 9.01 -27.07 -0.42
CA THR A 59 10.01 -26.82 0.63
C THR A 59 11.24 -27.72 0.41
N ASP A 60 12.33 -27.44 1.12
CA ASP A 60 13.57 -28.22 1.03
C ASP A 60 13.41 -29.68 1.47
N ALA A 61 12.29 -30.04 2.11
CA ALA A 61 12.00 -31.39 2.57
C ALA A 61 11.83 -32.41 1.43
N TYR A 62 11.52 -31.96 0.22
CA TYR A 62 11.28 -32.84 -0.93
C TYR A 62 12.58 -33.28 -1.63
N GLY A 63 13.73 -32.65 -1.38
CA GLY A 63 14.97 -32.96 -2.09
C GLY A 63 14.89 -32.68 -3.59
N ILE A 64 15.78 -33.26 -4.40
CA ILE A 64 15.81 -33.06 -5.86
C ILE A 64 14.74 -33.96 -6.50
N ASN A 65 13.52 -33.43 -6.66
CA ASN A 65 12.44 -34.09 -7.39
C ASN A 65 11.48 -33.04 -7.99
N PHE A 66 10.36 -33.49 -8.58
CA PHE A 66 9.35 -32.62 -9.20
C PHE A 66 8.75 -31.55 -8.25
N PHE A 67 8.69 -31.85 -6.95
CA PHE A 67 8.23 -30.94 -5.90
C PHE A 67 9.39 -30.32 -5.10
N GLY A 68 10.62 -30.49 -5.56
CA GLY A 68 11.82 -29.93 -4.97
C GLY A 68 11.95 -28.44 -5.26
N LYS A 69 12.52 -27.69 -4.33
CA LYS A 69 12.88 -26.28 -4.55
C LYS A 69 14.06 -26.21 -5.54
N ASP A 70 13.92 -25.39 -6.57
CA ASP A 70 15.05 -25.03 -7.44
C ASP A 70 16.06 -24.22 -6.62
N ASN A 71 17.32 -24.65 -6.64
CA ASN A 71 18.43 -24.02 -5.92
C ASN A 71 19.36 -23.31 -6.91
N ASP A 72 18.85 -22.94 -8.09
CA ASP A 72 19.53 -22.16 -9.12
C ASP A 72 20.84 -22.82 -9.63
N THR A 73 20.92 -24.16 -9.56
CA THR A 73 22.09 -24.94 -9.96
C THR A 73 21.75 -25.94 -11.08
N ASP A 74 22.65 -26.02 -12.05
CA ASP A 74 22.55 -26.92 -13.20
C ASP A 74 22.58 -28.41 -12.83
N ASN A 75 23.06 -28.75 -11.63
CA ASN A 75 23.15 -30.13 -11.15
C ASN A 75 21.79 -30.75 -10.76
N GLN A 76 20.70 -29.98 -10.77
CA GLN A 76 19.34 -30.48 -10.53
C GLN A 76 18.71 -31.14 -11.78
N ALA A 77 19.31 -30.94 -12.96
CA ALA A 77 18.99 -31.69 -14.18
C ALA A 77 19.79 -33.00 -14.25
N SER A 78 19.72 -33.82 -13.19
CA SER A 78 20.26 -35.18 -13.21
C SER A 78 19.36 -36.05 -14.06
N GLY A 79 19.69 -36.24 -15.34
CA GLY A 79 19.08 -37.26 -16.18
C GLY A 79 19.41 -38.65 -15.63
N ASP A 80 18.39 -39.38 -15.18
CA ASP A 80 18.52 -40.83 -14.93
C ASP A 80 19.07 -41.50 -16.19
N SER A 81 20.15 -42.26 -16.03
CA SER A 81 20.72 -43.15 -17.05
C SER A 81 20.03 -44.51 -17.00
#